data_AF-A0A7V3HBQ2-F1
#
_entry.id   AF-A0A7V3HBQ2-F1
#
_cell.length_a   1.000
_cell.length_b   1.000
_cell.length_c   1.000
_cell.angle_alpha   90.00
_cell.angle_beta   90.00
_cell.angle_gamma   90.00
#
_symmetry.space_group_name_H-M   'P 1'
#
loop_
_entity.id
_entity.type
_entity.pdbx_description
1 polymer ?
#
loop_
_entity_poly.entity_id
_entity_poly.type
_entity_poly.pdbx_seq_one_letter_code
_entity_poly.pdbx_strand_id
1 'polypeptide(L)'
;MKFSVKGALLAFLPLIFITAAVFYYVREQKNEDKTPKKNVLFKLNENPKEKIETEDYKYKASLEIKGDDKFKEQIKQSLKLIWLSDKDSFSFIKKYIFEIRQENKTCFYIDSDNKPVIGISDDMAYKSLTWTAGIIAHNSWHGYKEIAKKEKKEDKIPLPGEKKEMIPFQNLVSPPPQSFDEFLNSEKEAYDFQLEILEKIGAPKNEIKKIKNRDPKDFSLSHDGSCLVK
;
A
#
# COMPACT_ATOMS: atom_id res chain seq x y z
N MET A 1 -50.43 38.77 -26.32
CA MET A 1 -49.25 38.26 -27.05
C MET A 1 -49.55 36.82 -27.47
N LYS A 2 -49.80 36.55 -28.76
CA LYS A 2 -50.06 35.18 -29.23
C LYS A 2 -48.72 34.50 -29.51
N PHE A 3 -48.29 33.60 -28.64
CA PHE A 3 -47.11 32.77 -28.89
C PHE A 3 -47.40 31.84 -30.06
N SER A 4 -46.64 31.98 -31.14
CA SER A 4 -46.72 31.09 -32.29
C SER A 4 -46.21 29.71 -31.90
N VAL A 5 -47.10 28.72 -31.90
CA VAL A 5 -46.79 27.31 -31.59
C VAL A 5 -45.62 26.78 -32.42
N LYS A 6 -45.41 27.32 -33.63
CA LYS A 6 -44.29 26.97 -34.51
C LYS A 6 -42.93 27.40 -33.96
N GLY A 7 -42.86 28.52 -33.22
CA GLY A 7 -41.62 29.01 -32.62
C GLY A 7 -41.21 28.20 -31.39
N ALA A 8 -42.17 27.73 -30.61
CA ALA A 8 -41.90 26.87 -29.45
C ALA A 8 -41.29 25.53 -29.89
N LEU A 9 -41.78 24.92 -30.98
CA LEU A 9 -41.28 23.63 -31.46
C LEU A 9 -39.80 23.68 -31.89
N LEU A 10 -39.36 24.78 -32.48
CA LEU A 10 -37.98 24.98 -32.92
C LEU A 10 -37.00 25.14 -31.74
N ALA A 11 -37.45 25.69 -30.61
CA ALA A 11 -36.61 25.88 -29.44
C ALA A 11 -36.26 24.56 -28.72
N PHE A 12 -37.09 23.52 -28.86
CA PHE A 12 -36.86 22.22 -28.19
C PHE A 12 -36.05 21.21 -29.00
N LEU A 13 -35.89 21.43 -30.32
CA LEU A 13 -35.05 20.59 -31.19
C LEU A 13 -33.63 20.35 -30.66
N PRO A 14 -32.85 21.36 -30.23
CA PRO A 14 -31.50 21.13 -29.71
C PRO A 14 -31.50 20.28 -28.43
N LEU A 15 -32.52 20.42 -27.58
CA LEU A 15 -32.64 19.63 -26.35
C LEU A 15 -32.86 18.15 -26.66
N ILE A 16 -33.71 17.85 -27.64
CA ILE A 16 -33.97 16.48 -28.12
C ILE A 16 -32.69 15.87 -28.70
N PHE A 17 -31.92 16.62 -29.49
CA PHE A 17 -30.65 16.16 -30.05
C PHE A 17 -29.61 15.86 -28.95
N ILE A 18 -29.45 16.72 -27.95
CA ILE A 18 -28.53 16.49 -26.83
C ILE A 18 -28.95 15.24 -26.04
N THR A 19 -30.25 15.09 -25.78
CA THR A 19 -30.78 13.94 -25.04
C THR A 19 -30.55 12.63 -25.81
N ALA A 20 -30.77 12.64 -27.12
CA ALA A 20 -30.51 11.49 -27.99
C ALA A 20 -28.99 11.16 -28.07
N ALA A 21 -28.13 12.17 -28.15
CA ALA A 21 -26.68 11.99 -28.17
C ALA A 21 -26.14 11.40 -26.86
N VAL A 22 -26.61 11.89 -25.71
CA VAL A 22 -26.25 11.34 -24.38
C VAL A 22 -26.74 9.90 -24.25
N PHE A 23 -27.98 9.62 -24.68
CA PHE A 23 -28.53 8.26 -24.65
C PHE A 23 -27.72 7.29 -25.52
N TYR A 24 -27.32 7.72 -26.72
CA TYR A 24 -26.50 6.91 -27.62
C TYR A 24 -25.11 6.64 -27.02
N TYR A 25 -24.45 7.66 -26.48
CA TYR A 25 -23.13 7.54 -25.84
C TYR A 25 -23.14 6.57 -24.64
N VAL A 26 -24.14 6.67 -23.77
CA VAL A 26 -24.29 5.77 -22.62
C VAL A 26 -24.58 4.33 -23.07
N ARG A 27 -25.36 4.15 -24.14
CA ARG A 27 -25.65 2.83 -24.69
C ARG A 27 -24.41 2.19 -25.32
N GLU A 28 -23.57 2.97 -25.98
CA GLU A 28 -22.33 2.47 -26.60
C GLU A 28 -21.30 2.05 -25.54
N GLN A 29 -21.16 2.82 -24.45
CA GLN A 29 -20.34 2.47 -23.29
C GLN A 29 -20.77 1.15 -22.62
N LYS A 30 -22.07 0.83 -22.57
CA LYS A 30 -22.56 -0.45 -22.01
C LYS A 30 -22.19 -1.67 -22.84
N ASN A 31 -21.89 -1.53 -24.12
CA ASN A 31 -21.45 -2.64 -24.97
C ASN A 31 -19.92 -2.83 -24.92
N GLU A 32 -19.18 -1.88 -24.35
CA GLU A 32 -17.74 -2.00 -24.09
C GLU A 32 -17.41 -2.56 -22.70
N ASP A 33 -18.37 -3.17 -22.01
CA ASP A 33 -18.09 -4.15 -20.95
C ASP A 33 -17.41 -5.38 -21.57
N LYS A 34 -16.14 -5.17 -21.95
CA LYS A 34 -15.13 -6.21 -22.09
C LYS A 34 -15.18 -6.95 -20.77
N THR A 35 -15.76 -8.15 -20.82
CA THR A 35 -15.60 -9.18 -19.80
C THR A 35 -14.25 -8.98 -19.11
N PRO A 36 -14.21 -8.73 -17.79
CA PRO A 36 -12.95 -8.53 -17.11
C PRO A 36 -12.07 -9.71 -17.48
N LYS A 37 -10.91 -9.44 -18.09
CA LYS A 37 -9.89 -10.46 -18.32
C LYS A 37 -9.71 -11.12 -16.95
N LYS A 38 -10.22 -12.35 -16.85
CA LYS A 38 -10.11 -13.18 -15.66
C LYS A 38 -8.60 -13.35 -15.50
N ASN A 39 -8.01 -12.54 -14.62
CA ASN A 39 -6.62 -12.71 -14.23
C ASN A 39 -6.50 -14.18 -13.85
N VAL A 40 -5.56 -14.84 -14.51
CA VAL A 40 -5.26 -16.26 -14.32
C VAL A 40 -5.01 -16.44 -12.84
N LEU A 41 -6.05 -16.92 -12.17
CA LEU A 41 -6.07 -17.33 -10.78
C LEU A 41 -4.96 -18.37 -10.67
N PHE A 42 -3.94 -18.07 -9.87
CA PHE A 42 -2.96 -19.06 -9.44
C PHE A 42 -3.73 -20.28 -8.93
N LYS A 43 -3.68 -21.38 -9.69
CA LYS A 43 -4.10 -22.68 -9.19
C LYS A 43 -3.03 -23.13 -8.22
N LEU A 44 -3.24 -22.85 -6.93
CA LEU A 44 -2.52 -23.54 -5.87
C LEU A 44 -2.89 -25.02 -5.97
N ASN A 45 -1.86 -25.82 -6.15
CA ASN A 45 -1.95 -27.26 -6.26
C ASN A 45 -2.35 -27.80 -4.88
N GLU A 46 -3.62 -28.16 -4.70
CA GLU A 46 -4.13 -28.79 -3.49
C GLU A 46 -3.62 -30.23 -3.42
N ASN A 47 -2.40 -30.41 -2.91
CA ASN A 47 -1.98 -31.68 -2.37
C ASN A 47 -2.38 -31.71 -0.89
N PRO A 48 -3.09 -32.76 -0.41
CA PRO A 48 -3.48 -32.87 0.98
C PRO A 48 -2.24 -33.20 1.81
N LYS A 49 -1.57 -32.16 2.34
CA LYS A 49 -0.54 -32.33 3.37
C LYS A 49 -1.19 -32.38 4.75
N GLU A 50 -1.04 -33.55 5.33
CA GLU A 50 -0.97 -33.89 6.75
C GLU A 50 -0.97 -32.66 7.70
N LYS A 51 -1.99 -32.60 8.57
CA LYS A 51 -2.14 -31.57 9.61
C LYS A 51 -0.98 -31.67 10.60
N ILE A 52 0.02 -30.81 10.43
CA ILE A 52 0.92 -30.42 11.50
C ILE A 52 0.10 -29.47 12.38
N GLU A 53 -0.10 -29.82 13.65
CA GLU A 53 -0.64 -28.90 14.65
C GLU A 53 0.38 -27.78 14.87
N THR A 54 0.28 -26.73 14.08
CA THR A 54 0.98 -25.47 14.32
C THR A 54 0.30 -24.78 15.50
N GLU A 55 1.08 -24.43 16.52
CA GLU A 55 0.63 -23.54 17.60
C GLU A 55 -0.07 -22.33 16.96
N ASP A 56 -1.37 -22.22 17.25
CA ASP A 56 -2.28 -21.27 16.64
C ASP A 56 -1.93 -19.88 17.18
N TYR A 57 -0.87 -19.26 16.64
CA TYR A 57 -0.51 -17.87 16.88
C TYR A 57 -1.68 -17.03 16.35
N LYS A 58 -2.65 -16.82 17.24
CA LYS A 58 -3.86 -16.04 16.99
C LYS A 58 -3.47 -14.58 16.92
N TYR A 59 -2.80 -14.19 15.83
CA TYR A 59 -2.54 -12.82 15.49
C TYR A 59 -3.88 -12.11 15.50
N LYS A 60 -4.10 -11.23 16.49
CA LYS A 60 -5.15 -10.22 16.40
C LYS A 60 -4.76 -9.36 15.19
N ALA A 61 -5.27 -9.72 14.01
CA ALA A 61 -5.00 -9.08 12.72
C ALA A 61 -5.66 -7.70 12.60
N SER A 62 -5.65 -6.94 13.69
CA SER A 62 -6.08 -5.55 13.77
C SER A 62 -4.82 -4.71 13.86
N LEU A 63 -4.51 -4.00 12.77
CA LEU A 63 -3.54 -2.92 12.75
C LEU A 63 -3.83 -1.95 13.91
N GLU A 64 -2.88 -1.79 14.82
CA GLU A 64 -2.98 -0.87 15.95
C GLU A 64 -2.43 0.52 15.56
N ILE A 65 -3.08 1.58 16.02
CA ILE A 65 -2.65 2.97 15.76
C ILE A 65 -2.46 3.68 17.10
N LYS A 66 -1.21 4.03 17.42
CA LYS A 66 -0.83 4.75 18.65
C LYS A 66 -0.44 6.19 18.34
N GLY A 67 -0.89 7.12 19.16
CA GLY A 67 -0.72 8.56 18.97
C GLY A 67 -1.90 9.34 19.57
N ASP A 68 -1.90 10.65 19.36
CA ASP A 68 -3.03 11.51 19.67
C ASP A 68 -4.24 11.23 18.75
N ASP A 69 -5.40 11.80 19.08
CA ASP A 69 -6.64 11.53 18.34
C ASP A 69 -6.62 12.10 16.91
N LYS A 70 -5.92 13.22 16.69
CA LYS A 70 -5.78 13.85 15.38
C LYS A 70 -4.93 12.97 14.47
N PHE A 71 -3.83 12.42 14.98
CA PHE A 71 -2.97 11.48 14.29
C PHE A 71 -3.75 10.20 13.94
N LYS A 72 -4.45 9.61 14.92
CA LYS A 72 -5.27 8.42 14.68
C LYS A 72 -6.30 8.64 13.58
N GLU A 73 -6.96 9.78 13.58
CA GLU A 73 -7.93 10.12 12.54
C GLU A 73 -7.26 10.29 11.17
N GLN A 74 -6.12 10.97 11.10
CA GLN A 74 -5.32 11.13 9.89
C GLN A 74 -4.93 9.76 9.29
N ILE A 75 -4.38 8.86 10.10
CA ILE A 75 -4.01 7.50 9.66
C ILE A 75 -5.23 6.71 9.20
N LYS A 76 -6.36 6.76 9.93
CA LYS A 76 -7.60 6.09 9.54
C LYS A 76 -8.13 6.58 8.19
N GLN A 77 -8.14 7.90 7.98
CA GLN A 77 -8.61 8.48 6.71
C GLN A 77 -7.68 8.12 5.56
N SER A 78 -6.36 8.16 5.76
CA SER A 78 -5.38 7.70 4.76
C SER A 78 -5.55 6.23 4.39
N LEU A 79 -5.70 5.35 5.39
CA LEU A 79 -5.98 3.92 5.16
C LEU A 79 -7.32 3.69 4.45
N LYS A 80 -8.34 4.49 4.78
CA LYS A 80 -9.65 4.45 4.11
C LYS A 80 -9.54 4.84 2.64
N LEU A 81 -8.71 5.81 2.27
CA LEU A 81 -8.45 6.14 0.87
C LEU A 81 -7.91 4.93 0.10
N ILE A 82 -6.89 4.26 0.66
CA ILE A 82 -6.31 3.05 0.05
C ILE A 82 -7.36 1.94 -0.07
N TRP A 83 -8.13 1.70 0.98
CA TRP A 83 -9.17 0.67 0.97
C TRP A 83 -10.26 0.90 -0.08
N LEU A 84 -10.68 2.15 -0.27
CA LEU A 84 -11.69 2.53 -1.25
C LEU A 84 -11.16 2.46 -2.69
N SER A 85 -9.88 2.77 -2.91
CA SER A 85 -9.27 2.71 -4.25
C SER A 85 -8.85 1.29 -4.65
N ASP A 86 -8.27 0.53 -3.72
CA ASP A 86 -7.64 -0.77 -3.99
C ASP A 86 -7.58 -1.65 -2.73
N LYS A 87 -8.53 -2.59 -2.64
CA LYS A 87 -8.66 -3.52 -1.51
C LYS A 87 -7.48 -4.47 -1.39
N ASP A 88 -6.82 -4.83 -2.49
CA ASP A 88 -5.69 -5.76 -2.47
C ASP A 88 -4.47 -5.08 -1.84
N SER A 89 -4.18 -3.84 -2.24
CA SER A 89 -3.15 -3.03 -1.60
C SER A 89 -3.42 -2.78 -0.12
N PHE A 90 -4.66 -2.49 0.26
CA PHE A 90 -5.02 -2.36 1.67
C PHE A 90 -4.78 -3.66 2.46
N SER A 91 -5.13 -4.80 1.87
CA SER A 91 -4.89 -6.12 2.47
C SER A 91 -3.40 -6.44 2.60
N PHE A 92 -2.61 -6.05 1.59
CA PHE A 92 -1.15 -6.13 1.62
C PHE A 92 -0.58 -5.34 2.81
N ILE A 93 -0.97 -4.06 2.96
CA ILE A 93 -0.54 -3.21 4.07
C ILE A 93 -0.89 -3.85 5.42
N LYS A 94 -2.13 -4.32 5.58
CA LYS A 94 -2.59 -4.94 6.83
C LYS A 94 -1.88 -6.26 7.15
N LYS A 95 -1.35 -6.96 6.15
CA LYS A 95 -0.59 -8.20 6.33
C LYS A 95 0.83 -7.92 6.87
N TYR A 96 1.45 -6.82 6.43
CA TYR A 96 2.87 -6.58 6.70
C TYR A 96 3.14 -5.49 7.73
N ILE A 97 2.12 -4.74 8.16
CA ILE A 97 2.22 -3.76 9.24
C ILE A 97 1.25 -4.12 10.35
N PHE A 98 1.77 -4.15 11.57
CA PHE A 98 1.02 -4.51 12.77
C PHE A 98 0.66 -3.29 13.59
N GLU A 99 1.53 -2.28 13.57
CA GLU A 99 1.34 -1.06 14.35
C GLU A 99 1.85 0.18 13.60
N ILE A 100 1.11 1.28 13.72
CA ILE A 100 1.52 2.62 13.28
C ILE A 100 1.57 3.53 14.51
N ARG A 101 2.73 4.11 14.79
CA ARG A 101 2.99 4.98 15.96
C ARG A 101 3.27 6.41 15.50
N GLN A 102 2.69 7.37 16.21
CA GLN A 102 3.13 8.77 16.15
C GLN A 102 4.47 8.87 16.87
N GLU A 103 5.51 9.28 16.16
CA GLU A 103 6.87 9.40 16.67
C GLU A 103 7.50 10.71 16.23
N ASN A 104 8.74 10.98 16.65
CA ASN A 104 9.47 12.17 16.20
C ASN A 104 10.12 12.00 14.82
N LYS A 105 10.09 10.78 14.26
CA LYS A 105 10.70 10.43 12.98
C LYS A 105 9.86 9.40 12.24
N THR A 106 9.91 9.46 10.92
CA THR A 106 9.26 8.49 10.03
C THR A 106 10.24 7.39 9.67
N CYS A 107 9.93 6.15 10.06
CA CYS A 107 10.73 4.98 9.72
C CYS A 107 9.95 3.68 9.90
N PHE A 108 10.49 2.62 9.32
CA PHE A 108 10.07 1.25 9.57
C PHE A 108 11.06 0.55 10.50
N TYR A 109 10.55 -0.22 11.47
CA TYR A 109 11.38 -1.07 12.33
C TYR A 109 10.61 -2.30 12.84
N ILE A 110 11.35 -3.27 13.38
CA ILE A 110 10.79 -4.41 14.11
C ILE A 110 10.94 -4.13 15.60
N ASP A 111 9.85 -4.16 16.36
CA ASP A 111 9.92 -3.93 17.81
C ASP A 111 10.42 -5.18 18.59
N SER A 112 10.53 -5.06 19.91
CA SER A 112 11.01 -6.13 20.79
C SER A 112 10.18 -7.41 20.74
N ASP A 113 8.90 -7.32 20.39
CA ASP A 113 7.97 -8.43 20.24
C ASP A 113 7.96 -9.00 18.81
N ASN A 114 8.96 -8.65 18.00
CA ASN A 114 9.09 -9.03 16.59
C ASN A 114 7.93 -8.52 15.71
N LYS A 115 7.28 -7.42 16.10
CA LYS A 115 6.18 -6.80 15.34
C LYS A 115 6.73 -5.77 14.35
N PRO A 116 6.30 -5.79 13.08
CA PRO A 116 6.57 -4.71 12.14
C PRO A 116 5.80 -3.44 12.52
N VAL A 117 6.54 -2.38 12.81
CA VAL A 117 6.03 -1.08 13.24
C VAL A 117 6.46 0.01 12.27
N ILE A 118 5.55 0.93 11.99
CA ILE A 118 5.86 2.20 11.31
C ILE A 118 5.80 3.32 12.34
N GLY A 119 6.91 4.01 12.59
CA GLY A 119 6.93 5.33 13.21
C GLY A 119 6.64 6.39 12.14
N ILE A 120 5.78 7.37 12.42
CA ILE A 120 5.49 8.49 11.51
C ILE A 120 5.58 9.81 12.29
N SER A 121 6.35 10.77 11.77
CA SER A 121 6.45 12.11 12.32
C SER A 121 5.21 12.95 12.01
N ASP A 122 4.97 13.98 12.83
CA ASP A 122 3.90 14.96 12.58
C ASP A 122 4.04 15.65 11.21
N ASP A 123 5.27 15.97 10.81
CA ASP A 123 5.58 16.62 9.54
C ASP A 123 5.16 15.77 8.33
N MET A 124 5.29 14.44 8.43
CA MET A 124 4.88 13.51 7.38
C MET A 124 3.40 13.16 7.46
N ALA A 125 2.87 12.95 8.67
CA ALA A 125 1.46 12.60 8.90
C ALA A 125 0.52 13.73 8.48
N TYR A 126 0.86 14.99 8.74
CA TYR A 126 -0.05 16.11 8.50
C TYR A 126 0.17 16.85 7.19
N LYS A 127 1.09 16.37 6.34
CA LYS A 127 1.35 16.97 5.03
C LYS A 127 0.15 16.92 4.10
N SER A 128 -0.45 15.74 3.97
CA SER A 128 -1.75 15.51 3.33
C SER A 128 -2.22 14.08 3.59
N LEU A 129 -3.52 13.80 3.38
CA LEU A 129 -4.07 12.45 3.50
C LEU A 129 -3.44 11.48 2.47
N THR A 130 -3.23 11.96 1.24
CA THR A 130 -2.66 11.17 0.15
C THR A 130 -1.18 10.92 0.37
N TRP A 131 -0.43 11.92 0.85
CA TRP A 131 0.98 11.76 1.18
C TRP A 131 1.17 10.71 2.28
N THR A 132 0.39 10.82 3.36
CA THR A 132 0.42 9.87 4.47
C THR A 132 0.07 8.45 4.02
N ALA A 133 -0.91 8.29 3.13
CA ALA A 133 -1.22 6.99 2.52
C ALA A 133 0.00 6.43 1.75
N GLY A 134 0.71 7.28 1.02
CA GLY A 134 1.96 6.93 0.35
C GLY A 134 3.07 6.51 1.33
N ILE A 135 3.24 7.20 2.46
CA ILE A 135 4.21 6.85 3.52
C ILE A 135 3.90 5.49 4.12
N ILE A 136 2.64 5.21 4.42
CA ILE A 136 2.20 3.90 4.93
C ILE A 136 2.52 2.81 3.91
N ALA A 137 2.20 3.04 2.63
CA ALA A 137 2.49 2.08 1.55
C ALA A 137 4.00 1.80 1.43
N HIS A 138 4.82 2.86 1.39
CA HIS A 138 6.28 2.76 1.33
C HIS A 138 6.83 1.88 2.46
N ASN A 139 6.47 2.18 3.71
CA ASN A 139 6.98 1.44 4.87
C ASN A 139 6.39 0.01 4.96
N SER A 140 5.19 -0.22 4.41
CA SER A 140 4.62 -1.57 4.30
C SER A 140 5.42 -2.47 3.36
N TRP A 141 6.03 -1.90 2.31
CA TRP A 141 6.94 -2.65 1.43
C TRP A 141 8.18 -3.14 2.18
N HIS A 142 8.75 -2.32 3.06
CA HIS A 142 9.86 -2.74 3.92
C HIS A 142 9.45 -3.85 4.88
N GLY A 143 8.24 -3.76 5.46
CA GLY A 143 7.64 -4.84 6.24
C GLY A 143 7.55 -6.15 5.46
N TYR A 144 7.08 -6.11 4.22
CA TYR A 144 7.04 -7.26 3.33
C TYR A 144 8.42 -7.86 3.09
N LYS A 145 9.42 -7.05 2.71
CA LYS A 145 10.78 -7.52 2.44
C LYS A 145 11.39 -8.18 3.68
N GLU A 146 11.15 -7.64 4.86
CA GLU A 146 11.70 -8.18 6.10
C GLU A 146 11.04 -9.51 6.50
N ILE A 147 9.71 -9.61 6.41
CA ILE A 147 8.98 -10.85 6.70
C ILE A 147 9.32 -11.93 5.66
N ALA A 148 9.31 -11.60 4.36
CA ALA A 148 9.62 -12.55 3.30
C ALA A 148 11.07 -13.09 3.37
N LYS A 149 12.01 -12.32 3.93
CA LYS A 149 13.37 -12.80 4.22
C LYS A 149 13.39 -13.83 5.35
N LYS A 150 12.52 -13.70 6.36
CA LYS A 150 12.43 -14.63 7.50
C LYS A 150 11.84 -15.97 7.07
N GLU A 151 10.73 -15.97 6.32
CA GLU A 151 10.10 -17.18 5.79
C GLU A 151 11.10 -18.06 5.00
N LYS A 152 11.91 -17.44 4.12
CA LYS A 152 12.95 -18.15 3.34
C LYS A 152 14.06 -18.79 4.18
N LYS A 153 14.32 -18.29 5.40
CA LYS A 153 15.32 -18.86 6.30
C LYS A 153 14.76 -20.06 7.08
N GLU A 154 13.48 -20.01 7.43
CA GLU A 154 12.80 -21.08 8.18
C GLU A 154 12.55 -22.33 7.32
N ASP A 155 12.38 -22.17 6.01
CA ASP A 155 12.23 -23.29 5.06
C ASP A 155 13.48 -24.18 4.93
N LYS A 156 14.63 -23.79 5.48
CA LYS A 156 15.81 -24.66 5.61
C LYS A 156 15.65 -25.56 6.85
N ILE A 157 14.62 -26.40 6.86
CA ILE A 157 14.49 -27.48 7.84
C ILE A 157 15.62 -28.48 7.53
N PRO A 158 16.54 -28.74 8.48
CA PRO A 158 17.63 -29.69 8.24
C PRO A 158 17.07 -31.08 7.95
N LEU A 159 17.76 -31.83 7.10
CA LEU A 159 17.36 -33.20 6.79
C LEU A 159 17.45 -34.08 8.05
N PRO A 160 16.64 -35.14 8.18
CA PRO A 160 16.72 -36.06 9.31
C PRO A 160 18.16 -36.58 9.49
N GLY A 161 18.82 -36.22 10.59
CA GLY A 161 20.20 -36.60 10.90
C GLY A 161 21.24 -35.47 10.83
N GLU A 162 20.91 -34.31 10.25
CA GLU A 162 21.77 -33.12 10.33
C GLU A 162 21.67 -32.47 11.72
N LYS A 163 22.81 -32.33 12.40
CA LYS A 163 22.87 -31.61 13.68
C LYS A 163 22.60 -30.14 13.41
N LYS A 164 21.42 -29.66 13.81
CA LYS A 164 21.11 -28.23 13.81
C LYS A 164 21.99 -27.55 14.85
N GLU A 165 23.05 -26.87 14.42
CA GLU A 165 23.74 -25.93 15.29
C GLU A 165 22.73 -24.83 15.64
N MET A 166 22.22 -24.87 16.87
CA MET A 166 21.40 -23.80 17.41
C MET A 166 22.31 -22.58 17.54
N ILE A 167 22.30 -21.72 16.53
CA ILE A 167 22.90 -20.40 16.65
C ILE A 167 22.08 -19.67 17.72
N PRO A 168 22.67 -19.28 18.87
CA PRO A 168 21.94 -18.59 19.91
C PRO A 168 21.29 -17.34 19.33
N PHE A 169 20.04 -17.07 19.74
CA PHE A 169 19.24 -15.93 19.31
C PHE A 169 20.01 -14.63 19.58
N GLN A 170 20.76 -14.16 18.59
CA GLN A 170 21.31 -12.81 18.57
C GLN A 170 20.19 -11.89 18.12
N ASN A 171 19.99 -10.78 18.83
CA ASN A 171 19.06 -9.71 18.45
C ASN A 171 19.25 -9.38 16.96
N LEU A 172 18.34 -9.90 16.13
CA LEU A 172 18.30 -9.73 14.69
C LEU A 172 17.77 -8.33 14.38
N VAL A 173 18.54 -7.31 14.73
CA VAL A 173 18.56 -6.10 13.94
C VAL A 173 19.11 -6.55 12.61
N SER A 174 18.22 -6.63 11.60
CA SER A 174 18.52 -7.18 10.27
C SER A 174 19.93 -6.76 9.83
N PRO A 175 20.78 -7.69 9.34
CA PRO A 175 22.12 -7.32 8.93
C PRO A 175 21.98 -6.17 7.92
N PRO A 176 22.83 -5.14 8.01
CA PRO A 176 22.80 -4.05 7.05
C PRO A 176 22.87 -4.65 5.64
N PRO A 177 22.18 -4.04 4.66
CA PRO A 177 22.17 -4.53 3.27
C PRO A 177 23.59 -4.86 2.82
N GLN A 178 23.77 -5.98 2.11
CA GLN A 178 25.10 -6.50 1.80
C GLN A 178 25.91 -5.51 0.93
N SER A 179 25.19 -4.64 0.21
CA SER A 179 25.74 -3.48 -0.50
C SER A 179 24.81 -2.28 -0.44
N PHE A 180 25.37 -1.08 -0.66
CA PHE A 180 24.59 0.15 -0.83
C PHE A 180 23.63 0.08 -2.03
N ASP A 181 23.99 -0.66 -3.08
CA ASP A 181 23.14 -0.85 -4.26
C ASP A 181 21.89 -1.68 -3.97
N GLU A 182 22.01 -2.72 -3.14
CA GLU A 182 20.84 -3.48 -2.66
C GLU A 182 19.88 -2.61 -1.87
N PHE A 183 20.42 -1.72 -1.03
CA PHE A 183 19.63 -0.75 -0.30
C PHE A 183 18.87 0.18 -1.25
N LEU A 184 19.58 0.79 -2.21
CA LEU A 184 18.98 1.67 -3.21
C LEU A 184 17.89 0.97 -4.04
N ASN A 185 18.11 -0.29 -4.40
CA ASN A 185 17.12 -1.08 -5.13
C ASN A 185 15.87 -1.35 -4.28
N SER A 186 16.04 -1.69 -2.99
CA SER A 186 14.91 -1.89 -2.08
C SER A 186 14.11 -0.60 -1.87
N GLU A 187 14.80 0.54 -1.71
CA GLU A 187 14.16 1.85 -1.63
C GLU A 187 13.45 2.21 -2.93
N LYS A 188 14.05 1.92 -4.09
CA LYS A 188 13.40 2.12 -5.39
C LYS A 188 12.08 1.36 -5.48
N GLU A 189 12.06 0.08 -5.14
CA GLU A 189 10.82 -0.72 -5.14
C GLU A 189 9.78 -0.17 -4.16
N ALA A 190 10.20 0.29 -2.97
CA ALA A 190 9.30 0.91 -1.99
C ALA A 190 8.65 2.20 -2.54
N TYR A 191 9.44 3.04 -3.23
CA TYR A 191 8.93 4.24 -3.90
C TYR A 191 8.05 3.92 -5.11
N ASP A 192 8.35 2.87 -5.87
CA ASP A 192 7.50 2.43 -6.98
C ASP A 192 6.12 2.00 -6.46
N PHE A 193 6.08 1.25 -5.35
CA PHE A 193 4.83 0.87 -4.69
C PHE A 193 4.09 2.09 -4.10
N GLN A 194 4.80 3.01 -3.45
CA GLN A 194 4.23 4.28 -2.99
C GLN A 194 3.60 5.06 -4.14
N LEU A 195 4.28 5.15 -5.29
CA LEU A 195 3.80 5.86 -6.46
C LEU A 195 2.53 5.22 -7.04
N GLU A 196 2.50 3.90 -7.12
CA GLU A 196 1.32 3.14 -7.55
C GLU A 196 0.09 3.46 -6.68
N ILE A 197 0.27 3.47 -5.35
CA ILE A 197 -0.82 3.81 -4.41
C ILE A 197 -1.26 5.27 -4.58
N LEU A 198 -0.32 6.21 -4.69
CA LEU A 198 -0.63 7.63 -4.91
C LEU A 198 -1.44 7.83 -6.20
N GLU A 199 -1.09 7.13 -7.28
CA GLU A 199 -1.84 7.17 -8.53
C GLU A 199 -3.25 6.58 -8.38
N LYS A 200 -3.38 5.43 -7.71
CA LYS A 200 -4.67 4.75 -7.47
C LYS A 200 -5.64 5.58 -6.62
N ILE A 201 -5.16 6.25 -5.56
CA ILE A 201 -6.02 7.09 -4.70
C ILE A 201 -6.34 8.46 -5.31
N GLY A 202 -5.80 8.78 -6.50
CA GLY A 202 -6.00 10.07 -7.15
C GLY A 202 -5.27 11.22 -6.45
N ALA A 203 -4.04 10.98 -5.98
CA ALA A 203 -3.24 12.00 -5.30
C ALA A 203 -2.97 13.22 -6.19
N PRO A 204 -2.79 14.41 -5.59
CA PRO A 204 -2.40 15.62 -6.33
C PRO A 204 -1.17 15.40 -7.22
N LYS A 205 -1.22 15.91 -8.46
CA LYS A 205 -0.14 15.72 -9.45
C LYS A 205 1.24 16.21 -8.97
N ASN A 206 1.28 17.23 -8.12
CA ASN A 206 2.50 17.73 -7.51
C ASN A 206 3.15 16.71 -6.55
N GLU A 207 2.37 15.95 -5.79
CA GLU A 207 2.89 14.88 -4.91
C GLU A 207 3.47 13.73 -5.74
N ILE A 208 2.72 13.26 -6.74
CA ILE A 208 3.15 12.22 -7.68
C ILE A 208 4.43 12.66 -8.38
N LYS A 209 4.48 13.90 -8.91
CA LYS A 209 5.66 14.45 -9.57
C LYS A 209 6.86 14.56 -8.62
N LYS A 210 6.63 14.87 -7.33
CA LYS A 210 7.69 14.94 -6.32
C LYS A 210 8.38 13.58 -6.14
N ILE A 211 7.60 12.49 -6.08
CA ILE A 211 8.14 11.13 -5.98
C ILE A 211 8.82 10.70 -7.29
N LYS A 212 8.20 10.95 -8.45
CA LYS A 212 8.76 10.59 -9.77
C LYS A 212 10.11 11.24 -10.06
N ASN A 213 10.29 12.49 -9.62
CA ASN A 213 11.48 13.28 -9.92
C ASN A 213 12.52 13.27 -8.79
N ARG A 214 12.36 12.42 -7.78
CA ARG A 214 13.31 12.35 -6.67
C ARG A 214 14.69 11.89 -7.14
N ASP A 215 15.73 12.34 -6.45
CA ASP A 215 17.04 11.70 -6.57
C ASP A 215 16.95 10.28 -5.95
N PRO A 216 17.49 9.23 -6.59
CA PRO A 216 17.57 7.90 -5.99
C PRO A 216 18.19 7.87 -4.59
N LYS A 217 19.09 8.82 -4.28
CA LYS A 217 19.77 8.99 -2.98
C LYS A 217 19.06 9.97 -2.04
N ASP A 218 17.97 10.61 -2.48
CA ASP A 218 17.12 11.42 -1.62
C ASP A 218 16.06 10.54 -0.94
N PHE A 219 16.27 10.35 0.35
CA PHE A 219 15.36 9.59 1.20
C PHE A 219 14.49 10.49 2.09
N SER A 220 14.63 11.81 1.97
CA SER A 220 13.90 12.77 2.80
C SER A 220 12.39 12.71 2.62
N LEU A 221 11.93 12.25 1.47
CA LEU A 221 10.52 12.21 1.12
C LEU A 221 9.73 11.17 1.92
N SER A 222 10.38 10.08 2.34
CA SER A 222 9.71 8.97 3.04
C SER A 222 10.24 8.68 4.45
N HIS A 223 11.38 9.26 4.84
CA HIS A 223 12.07 8.96 6.11
C HIS A 223 12.53 10.17 6.91
N ASP A 224 11.98 11.37 6.66
CA ASP A 224 12.43 12.63 7.30
C ASP A 224 13.95 12.88 7.18
N GLY A 225 14.59 12.31 6.14
CA GLY A 225 16.04 12.39 5.91
C GLY A 225 16.88 11.59 6.91
N SER A 226 16.26 10.78 7.78
CA SER A 226 16.89 10.16 8.95
C SER A 226 17.19 8.66 8.81
N CYS A 227 17.11 8.09 7.61
CA CYS A 227 17.27 6.66 7.30
C CYS A 227 18.65 6.06 7.63
N LEU A 228 19.62 6.86 8.09
CA LEU A 228 20.98 6.40 8.41
C LEU A 228 21.45 6.75 9.83
N VAL A 229 20.61 7.29 10.70
CA VAL A 229 21.04 7.61 12.06
C VAL A 229 20.85 6.38 12.96
N LYS A 230 21.92 5.58 13.06
CA LYS A 230 22.16 4.68 14.20
C LYS A 230 22.36 5.48 15.48
#